data_AF-A0A1I8G5X9-F1
#
_entry.id   AF-A0A1I8G5X9-F1
#
_cell.length_a   1.000
_cell.length_b   1.000
_cell.length_c   1.000
_cell.angle_alpha   90.00
_cell.angle_beta   90.00
_cell.angle_gamma   90.00
#
_symmetry.space_group_name_H-M   'P 1'
#
loop_
_entity.id
_entity.type
_entity.pdbx_description
1 polymer ?
#
loop_
_entity_poly.entity_id
_entity_poly.type
_entity_poly.pdbx_seq_one_letter_code
_entity_poly.pdbx_strand_id
1 'polypeptide(L)'
;MRPAPLLLLLSQAPLLLLLLLISGCLNTCGAIQWLGLYKLEARADRPVQSNFCQAMQSRMIFDLSQAKFCKKWTRRAAKAAIVSSLIEASKQTLALCQQQFRGFRWNCGVLEHVPELAPELRTPEQALVHAMSGFVLATTLANDCARGVIANCPCGAEPRWLRARWPEVRFSLEGCHTNLRMGQRLARQFLGFAGKRKRARRRRPRGRRTVKTFDRFVKKVNRHNYRVGIRATKHSEAVRCKCHGSSASCTIRTCHKVLHQRGIQMIPSAYVRRYEDDPIDFLINLYD
;
A
#
# COMPACT_ATOMS: atom_id res chain seq x y z
N MET A 1 25.00 37.59 -49.59
CA MET A 1 25.41 36.48 -48.70
C MET A 1 24.47 36.48 -47.50
N ARG A 2 23.51 35.54 -47.41
CA ARG A 2 22.59 35.43 -46.27
C ARG A 2 23.28 34.59 -45.20
N PRO A 3 23.50 35.08 -43.96
CA PRO A 3 24.10 34.25 -42.93
C PRO A 3 23.10 33.18 -42.49
N ALA A 4 23.44 31.95 -42.86
CA ALA A 4 23.37 30.72 -42.07
C ALA A 4 22.13 30.48 -41.18
N PRO A 5 21.24 29.53 -41.56
CA PRO A 5 20.24 28.93 -40.64
C PRO A 5 20.85 28.28 -39.37
N LEU A 6 22.17 28.07 -39.34
CA LEU A 6 22.92 27.58 -38.17
C LEU A 6 22.96 28.57 -36.99
N LEU A 7 22.93 29.89 -37.23
CA LEU A 7 22.96 30.88 -36.14
C LEU A 7 21.62 30.94 -35.37
N LEU A 8 20.50 30.67 -36.06
CA LEU A 8 19.17 30.56 -35.45
C LEU A 8 19.03 29.30 -34.59
N LEU A 9 19.63 28.17 -35.01
CA LEU A 9 19.63 26.92 -34.24
C LEU A 9 20.46 27.02 -32.95
N LEU A 10 21.59 27.73 -32.99
CA LEU A 10 22.43 27.96 -31.80
C LEU A 10 21.78 28.88 -30.78
N SER A 11 20.96 29.85 -31.23
CA SER A 11 20.17 30.74 -30.37
C SER A 11 19.08 30.01 -29.58
N GLN A 12 18.48 28.96 -30.15
CA GLN A 12 17.40 28.19 -29.50
C GLN A 12 17.89 27.03 -28.63
N ALA A 13 19.14 26.60 -28.79
CA ALA A 13 19.75 25.53 -28.01
C ALA A 13 19.69 25.72 -26.48
N PRO A 14 19.97 26.90 -25.90
CA PRO A 14 19.84 27.11 -24.45
C PRO A 14 18.39 27.06 -23.96
N LEU A 15 17.42 27.45 -24.80
CA LEU A 15 15.99 27.43 -24.45
C LEU A 15 15.44 26.01 -24.49
N LEU A 16 15.84 25.20 -25.48
CA LEU A 16 15.61 23.76 -25.53
C LEU A 16 16.29 23.03 -24.37
N LEU A 17 17.52 23.38 -24.03
CA LEU A 17 18.23 22.80 -22.89
C LEU A 17 17.55 23.17 -21.56
N LEU A 18 17.09 24.42 -21.41
CA LEU A 18 16.32 24.85 -20.25
C LEU A 18 14.98 24.12 -20.15
N LEU A 19 14.25 23.95 -21.25
CA LEU A 19 13.01 23.16 -21.30
C LEU A 19 13.25 21.68 -20.98
N LEU A 20 14.35 21.10 -21.47
CA LEU A 20 14.77 19.73 -21.14
C LEU A 20 15.21 19.59 -19.68
N LEU A 21 15.86 20.60 -19.10
CA LEU A 21 16.26 20.63 -17.69
C LEU A 21 15.06 20.84 -16.76
N ILE A 22 14.10 21.70 -17.13
CA ILE A 22 12.83 21.90 -16.41
C ILE A 22 11.99 20.62 -16.48
N SER A 23 11.86 20.01 -17.67
CA SER A 23 11.21 18.70 -17.86
C SER A 23 11.91 17.60 -17.07
N GLY A 24 13.25 17.62 -17.02
CA GLY A 24 14.07 16.71 -16.22
C GLY A 24 13.88 16.89 -14.70
N CYS A 25 13.69 18.12 -14.22
CA CYS A 25 13.42 18.42 -12.82
C CYS A 25 12.00 18.01 -12.41
N LEU A 26 11.00 18.23 -13.27
CA LEU A 26 9.60 17.86 -13.03
C LEU A 26 9.39 16.33 -12.98
N ASN A 27 10.26 15.55 -13.64
CA ASN A 27 10.17 14.09 -13.70
C ASN A 27 10.64 13.34 -12.42
N THR A 28 10.84 14.03 -11.29
CA THR A 28 11.19 13.41 -10.00
C THR A 28 10.16 13.61 -8.89
N CYS A 29 9.03 14.26 -9.19
CA CYS A 29 8.03 14.70 -8.22
C CYS A 29 6.89 13.69 -8.02
N GLY A 30 7.05 12.74 -7.09
CA GLY A 30 5.88 12.01 -6.63
C GLY A 30 6.07 11.35 -5.27
N ALA A 31 5.40 11.87 -4.26
CA ALA A 31 5.17 11.16 -3.01
C ALA A 31 4.07 10.10 -3.19
N ILE A 32 4.35 8.87 -2.73
CA ILE A 32 3.42 7.73 -2.65
C ILE A 32 2.59 7.45 -3.92
N GLN A 33 3.26 7.52 -5.08
CA GLN A 33 2.65 7.51 -6.42
C GLN A 33 1.60 6.43 -6.68
N TRP A 34 1.75 5.24 -6.10
CA TRP A 34 0.80 4.14 -6.31
C TRP A 34 -0.60 4.43 -5.77
N LEU A 35 -0.74 5.35 -4.82
CA LEU A 35 -2.07 5.81 -4.39
C LEU A 35 -2.84 6.47 -5.52
N GLY A 36 -2.16 6.97 -6.57
CA GLY A 36 -2.77 7.47 -7.82
C GLY A 36 -3.74 6.50 -8.50
N LEU A 37 -3.70 5.20 -8.17
CA LEU A 37 -4.72 4.23 -8.57
C LEU A 37 -6.14 4.62 -8.13
N TYR A 38 -6.31 5.46 -7.10
CA TYR A 38 -7.64 5.85 -6.62
C TYR A 38 -8.48 6.58 -7.67
N LYS A 39 -7.83 7.26 -8.64
CA LYS A 39 -8.49 7.93 -9.78
C LYS A 39 -9.08 6.94 -10.78
N LEU A 40 -8.75 5.65 -10.68
CA LEU A 40 -9.28 4.61 -11.56
C LEU A 40 -10.61 4.07 -11.02
N GLU A 41 -11.52 3.74 -11.92
CA GLU A 41 -12.72 3.00 -11.56
C GLU A 41 -12.37 1.56 -11.15
N ALA A 42 -12.93 1.11 -10.04
CA ALA A 42 -12.79 -0.26 -9.57
C ALA A 42 -13.89 -1.09 -10.24
N ARG A 43 -13.64 -1.65 -11.42
CA ARG A 43 -14.58 -2.59 -12.05
C ARG A 43 -14.02 -4.01 -11.93
N ALA A 44 -14.59 -4.79 -11.01
CA ALA A 44 -14.23 -6.19 -10.83
C ALA A 44 -14.53 -7.05 -12.08
N ASP A 45 -15.52 -6.64 -12.88
CA ASP A 45 -16.05 -7.42 -14.00
C ASP A 45 -15.33 -7.18 -15.33
N ARG A 46 -14.44 -6.17 -15.42
CA ARG A 46 -13.68 -5.92 -16.65
C ARG A 46 -12.30 -6.57 -16.57
N PRO A 47 -11.90 -7.37 -17.57
CA PRO A 47 -10.56 -7.92 -17.62
C PRO A 47 -9.54 -6.78 -17.65
N VAL A 48 -8.53 -6.88 -16.77
CA VAL A 48 -7.41 -5.93 -16.78
C VAL A 48 -6.77 -5.97 -18.16
N GLN A 49 -6.70 -4.82 -18.83
CA GLN A 49 -6.07 -4.70 -20.14
C GLN A 49 -4.63 -5.24 -20.09
N SER A 50 -4.19 -5.91 -21.16
CA SER A 50 -2.86 -6.54 -21.24
C SER A 50 -1.70 -5.56 -20.98
N ASN A 51 -1.89 -4.28 -21.35
CA ASN A 51 -0.93 -3.21 -21.16
C ASN A 51 -1.08 -2.46 -19.82
N PHE A 52 -2.06 -2.78 -18.96
CA PHE A 52 -2.37 -2.00 -17.75
C PHE A 52 -1.14 -1.76 -16.86
N CYS A 53 -0.41 -2.83 -16.51
CA CYS A 53 0.75 -2.71 -15.63
C CYS A 53 1.88 -1.89 -16.26
N GLN A 54 1.99 -1.89 -17.60
CA GLN A 54 2.95 -1.07 -18.33
C GLN A 54 2.47 0.39 -18.40
N ALA A 55 1.17 0.62 -18.62
CA ALA A 55 0.58 1.97 -18.61
C ALA A 55 0.75 2.64 -17.23
N MET A 56 0.50 1.93 -16.12
CA MET A 56 0.73 2.46 -14.78
C MET A 56 2.22 2.76 -14.52
N GLN A 57 3.12 1.97 -15.08
CA GLN A 57 4.55 2.22 -15.00
C GLN A 57 4.96 3.46 -15.82
N SER A 58 4.45 3.60 -17.06
CA SER A 58 4.73 4.76 -17.93
C SER A 58 4.18 6.06 -17.37
N ARG A 59 3.07 6.02 -16.63
CA ARG A 59 2.48 7.16 -15.91
C ARG A 59 3.12 7.42 -14.54
N MET A 60 4.21 6.71 -14.21
CA MET A 60 4.89 6.79 -12.91
C MET A 60 4.00 6.50 -11.69
N ILE A 61 2.82 5.89 -11.88
CA ILE A 61 1.96 5.42 -10.78
C ILE A 61 2.63 4.20 -10.10
N PHE A 62 3.24 3.32 -10.90
CA PHE A 62 4.00 2.18 -10.39
C PHE A 62 5.50 2.37 -10.55
N ASP A 63 6.23 2.12 -9.47
CA ASP A 63 7.65 1.89 -9.53
C ASP A 63 7.97 0.53 -10.20
N LEU A 64 9.27 0.30 -10.46
CA LEU A 64 9.73 -0.95 -11.08
C LEU A 64 9.33 -2.22 -10.30
N SER A 65 9.22 -2.14 -8.98
CA SER A 65 8.85 -3.29 -8.14
C SER A 65 7.36 -3.57 -8.21
N GLN A 66 6.55 -2.52 -8.14
CA GLN A 66 5.08 -2.56 -8.27
C GLN A 66 4.67 -3.03 -9.66
N ALA A 67 5.31 -2.52 -10.72
CA ALA A 67 5.06 -2.97 -12.09
C ALA A 67 5.41 -4.46 -12.28
N LYS A 68 6.51 -4.93 -11.69
CA LYS A 68 6.88 -6.36 -11.71
C LYS A 68 5.89 -7.23 -10.93
N PHE A 69 5.42 -6.74 -9.78
CA PHE A 69 4.37 -7.41 -9.01
C PHE A 69 3.08 -7.52 -9.84
N CYS A 70 2.61 -6.39 -10.38
CA CYS A 70 1.42 -6.31 -11.22
C CYS A 70 1.53 -7.31 -12.38
N LYS A 71 2.58 -7.22 -13.20
CA LYS A 71 2.81 -8.12 -14.34
C LYS A 71 2.83 -9.59 -13.93
N LYS A 72 3.44 -9.93 -12.78
CA LYS A 72 3.49 -11.32 -12.29
C LYS A 72 2.10 -11.85 -11.95
N TRP A 73 1.29 -11.02 -11.31
CA TRP A 73 -0.04 -11.42 -10.88
C TRP A 73 -1.08 -11.29 -12.00
N THR A 74 -0.90 -10.46 -13.01
CA THR A 74 -1.84 -10.35 -14.14
C THR A 74 -1.55 -11.31 -15.30
N ARG A 75 -0.53 -12.18 -15.22
CA ARG A 75 -0.18 -13.12 -16.33
C ARG A 75 -1.29 -14.07 -16.76
N ARG A 76 -2.27 -14.33 -15.88
CA ARG A 76 -3.44 -15.16 -16.18
C ARG A 76 -4.68 -14.32 -15.90
N ALA A 77 -5.68 -14.36 -16.78
CA ALA A 77 -6.90 -13.56 -16.66
C ALA A 77 -7.57 -13.73 -15.27
N ALA A 78 -7.63 -14.96 -14.74
CA ALA A 78 -8.16 -15.24 -13.40
C ALA A 78 -7.43 -14.51 -12.25
N LYS A 79 -6.19 -14.05 -12.45
CA LYS A 79 -5.40 -13.35 -11.44
C LYS A 79 -5.36 -11.82 -11.63
N ALA A 80 -6.04 -11.32 -12.66
CA ALA A 80 -6.18 -9.89 -12.93
C ALA A 80 -6.92 -9.13 -11.80
N ALA A 81 -7.81 -9.83 -11.08
CA ALA A 81 -8.62 -9.28 -9.99
C ALA A 81 -7.81 -8.64 -8.84
N ILE A 82 -6.51 -8.98 -8.68
CA ILE A 82 -5.66 -8.31 -7.71
C ILE A 82 -5.53 -6.81 -7.98
N VAL A 83 -5.64 -6.38 -9.24
CA VAL A 83 -5.59 -4.96 -9.61
C VAL A 83 -6.77 -4.21 -9.01
N SER A 84 -7.97 -4.81 -9.03
CA SER A 84 -9.15 -4.24 -8.38
C SER A 84 -8.93 -4.10 -6.88
N SER A 85 -8.29 -5.08 -6.23
CA SER A 85 -7.88 -4.99 -4.81
C SER A 85 -6.89 -3.85 -4.54
N LEU A 86 -5.96 -3.58 -5.48
CA LEU A 86 -5.00 -2.47 -5.34
C LEU A 86 -5.68 -1.10 -5.47
N ILE A 87 -6.60 -0.95 -6.43
CA ILE A 87 -7.40 0.27 -6.63
C ILE A 87 -8.30 0.51 -5.41
N GLU A 88 -8.94 -0.54 -4.92
CA GLU A 88 -9.79 -0.44 -3.72
C GLU A 88 -8.97 -0.06 -2.50
N ALA A 89 -7.78 -0.66 -2.32
CA ALA A 89 -6.88 -0.30 -1.23
C ALA A 89 -6.40 1.16 -1.31
N SER A 90 -6.14 1.71 -2.50
CA SER A 90 -5.76 3.12 -2.63
C SER A 90 -6.92 4.05 -2.28
N LYS A 91 -8.14 3.76 -2.75
CA LYS A 91 -9.35 4.52 -2.40
C LYS A 91 -9.62 4.50 -0.90
N GLN A 92 -9.57 3.32 -0.28
CA GLN A 92 -9.77 3.18 1.16
C GLN A 92 -8.72 3.93 1.97
N THR A 93 -7.45 3.95 1.52
CA THR A 93 -6.41 4.71 2.19
C THR A 93 -6.75 6.20 2.25
N LEU A 94 -7.14 6.78 1.12
CA LEU A 94 -7.50 8.20 1.02
C LEU A 94 -8.72 8.52 1.87
N ALA A 95 -9.79 7.75 1.71
CA ALA A 95 -11.04 7.93 2.44
C ALA A 95 -10.83 7.86 3.96
N LEU A 96 -10.06 6.87 4.44
CA LEU A 96 -9.79 6.71 5.87
C LEU A 96 -8.90 7.83 6.42
N CYS A 97 -7.92 8.31 5.65
CA CYS A 97 -7.09 9.45 6.06
C CYS A 97 -7.94 10.71 6.21
N GLN A 98 -8.70 11.06 5.18
CA GLN A 98 -9.57 12.23 5.18
C GLN A 98 -10.65 12.15 6.26
N GLN A 99 -11.26 10.97 6.46
CA GLN A 99 -12.25 10.76 7.50
C GLN A 99 -11.65 10.96 8.90
N GLN A 100 -10.46 10.40 9.14
CA GLN A 100 -9.80 10.47 10.44
C GLN A 100 -9.35 11.90 10.79
N PHE A 101 -8.88 12.65 9.80
CA PHE A 101 -8.28 13.97 10.01
C PHE A 101 -9.19 15.13 9.59
N ARG A 102 -10.48 14.89 9.34
CA ARG A 102 -11.44 15.89 8.84
C ARG A 102 -11.45 17.21 9.64
N GLY A 103 -11.25 17.15 10.95
CA GLY A 103 -11.23 18.31 11.85
C GLY A 103 -9.83 18.85 12.19
N PHE A 104 -8.76 18.32 11.61
CA PHE A 104 -7.39 18.75 11.87
C PHE A 104 -6.92 19.76 10.82
N ARG A 105 -5.94 20.63 11.17
CA ARG A 105 -5.32 21.57 10.22
C ARG A 105 -4.75 20.85 9.00
N TRP A 106 -4.12 19.70 9.22
CA TRP A 106 -3.81 18.75 8.16
C TRP A 106 -4.92 17.71 8.09
N ASN A 107 -5.72 17.74 7.02
CA ASN A 107 -6.93 16.92 6.84
C ASN A 107 -6.80 15.87 5.73
N CYS A 108 -5.57 15.55 5.32
CA CYS A 108 -5.25 14.70 4.16
C CYS A 108 -5.78 15.21 2.79
N GLY A 109 -6.29 16.44 2.67
CA GLY A 109 -6.82 16.99 1.40
C GLY A 109 -5.78 17.02 0.27
N VAL A 110 -4.50 17.16 0.62
CA VAL A 110 -3.39 17.07 -0.34
C VAL A 110 -3.40 15.76 -1.14
N LEU A 111 -3.89 14.65 -0.56
CA LEU A 111 -3.90 13.35 -1.23
C LEU A 111 -4.80 13.30 -2.48
N GLU A 112 -5.72 14.26 -2.68
CA GLU A 112 -6.51 14.36 -3.91
C GLU A 112 -5.67 14.71 -5.15
N HIS A 113 -4.41 15.11 -4.94
CA HIS A 113 -3.50 15.46 -6.02
C HIS A 113 -2.55 14.30 -6.36
N VAL A 114 -2.59 13.16 -5.68
CA VAL A 114 -1.77 12.00 -6.08
C VAL A 114 -2.10 11.54 -7.52
N PRO A 115 -1.13 11.13 -8.34
CA PRO A 115 0.30 10.97 -8.03
C PRO A 115 1.13 12.25 -8.19
N GLU A 116 0.52 13.38 -8.59
CA GLU A 116 1.14 14.68 -8.89
C GLU A 116 1.47 15.47 -7.62
N LEU A 117 1.95 14.78 -6.59
CA LEU A 117 2.43 15.41 -5.37
C LEU A 117 3.86 15.88 -5.51
N ALA A 118 4.20 16.92 -4.75
CA ALA A 118 5.59 17.27 -4.48
C ALA A 118 6.39 16.02 -4.05
N PRO A 119 7.71 16.00 -4.27
CA PRO A 119 8.56 14.87 -3.91
C PRO A 119 8.36 14.47 -2.46
N GLU A 120 8.56 13.19 -2.13
CA GLU A 120 8.45 12.65 -0.78
C GLU A 120 9.05 13.60 0.28
N LEU A 121 8.19 14.36 0.95
CA LEU A 121 8.55 15.27 2.03
C LEU A 121 8.77 14.46 3.30
N ARG A 122 9.70 14.89 4.16
CA ARG A 122 10.01 14.19 5.42
C ARG A 122 9.05 14.62 6.53
N THR A 123 7.77 14.67 6.23
CA THR A 123 6.78 15.11 7.20
C THR A 123 6.21 13.92 7.98
N PRO A 124 5.91 14.10 9.27
CA PRO A 124 5.20 13.09 10.06
C PRO A 124 3.88 12.65 9.41
N GLU A 125 3.18 13.57 8.76
CA GLU A 125 1.95 13.35 8.01
C GLU A 125 2.15 12.36 6.86
N GLN A 126 3.24 12.50 6.11
CA GLN A 126 3.54 11.56 5.03
C GLN A 126 3.95 10.19 5.55
N ALA A 127 4.72 10.14 6.64
CA ALA A 127 5.03 8.89 7.31
C ALA A 127 3.77 8.15 7.75
N LEU A 128 2.78 8.89 8.27
CA LEU A 128 1.47 8.38 8.62
C LEU A 128 0.72 7.82 7.40
N VAL A 129 0.70 8.52 6.25
CA VAL A 129 0.05 8.02 5.03
C VAL A 129 0.70 6.72 4.52
N HIS A 130 2.03 6.58 4.57
CA HIS A 130 2.71 5.32 4.26
C HIS A 130 2.33 4.20 5.24
N ALA A 131 2.19 4.50 6.54
CA ALA A 131 1.75 3.52 7.53
C ALA A 131 0.28 3.10 7.29
N MET A 132 -0.64 4.05 7.13
CA MET A 132 -2.05 3.78 6.86
C MET A 132 -2.22 2.96 5.57
N SER A 133 -1.54 3.35 4.49
CA SER A 133 -1.62 2.64 3.22
C SER A 133 -1.04 1.23 3.28
N GLY A 134 0.04 1.01 4.04
CA GLY A 134 0.56 -0.34 4.33
C GLY A 134 -0.43 -1.21 5.09
N PHE A 135 -1.13 -0.64 6.08
CA PHE A 135 -2.19 -1.31 6.82
C PHE A 135 -3.34 -1.71 5.89
N VAL A 136 -3.93 -0.73 5.19
CA VAL A 136 -5.09 -0.92 4.31
C VAL A 136 -4.78 -1.95 3.24
N LEU A 137 -3.64 -1.83 2.57
CA LEU A 137 -3.24 -2.76 1.52
C LEU A 137 -3.17 -4.20 2.04
N ALA A 138 -2.60 -4.44 3.22
CA ALA A 138 -2.49 -5.78 3.79
C ALA A 138 -3.86 -6.35 4.21
N THR A 139 -4.75 -5.53 4.80
CA THR A 139 -6.10 -5.97 5.19
C THR A 139 -6.99 -6.22 3.98
N THR A 140 -6.96 -5.35 2.97
CA THR A 140 -7.76 -5.49 1.74
C THR A 140 -7.36 -6.74 0.98
N LEU A 141 -6.06 -6.95 0.75
CA LEU A 141 -5.58 -8.16 0.07
C LEU A 141 -5.94 -9.44 0.85
N ALA A 142 -5.87 -9.42 2.18
CA ALA A 142 -6.25 -10.59 2.99
C ALA A 142 -7.76 -10.87 2.91
N ASN A 143 -8.61 -9.85 3.00
CA ASN A 143 -10.05 -9.99 2.89
C ASN A 143 -10.46 -10.44 1.47
N ASP A 144 -9.82 -9.91 0.42
CA ASP A 144 -10.11 -10.29 -0.97
C ASP A 144 -9.69 -11.72 -1.29
N CYS A 145 -8.61 -12.19 -0.68
CA CYS A 145 -8.28 -13.61 -0.68
C CYS A 145 -9.38 -14.46 -0.03
N ALA A 146 -9.91 -14.02 1.12
CA ALA A 146 -10.96 -14.75 1.83
C ALA A 146 -12.29 -14.78 1.06
N ARG A 147 -12.57 -13.72 0.30
CA ARG A 147 -13.74 -13.59 -0.58
C ARG A 147 -13.60 -14.33 -1.91
N GLY A 148 -12.43 -14.90 -2.20
CA GLY A 148 -12.16 -15.55 -3.49
C GLY A 148 -11.96 -14.58 -4.67
N VAL A 149 -11.85 -13.26 -4.42
CA VAL A 149 -11.59 -12.26 -5.45
C VAL A 149 -10.21 -12.50 -6.08
N ILE A 150 -9.20 -12.78 -5.26
CA ILE A 150 -7.85 -13.06 -5.74
C ILE A 150 -7.69 -14.57 -5.95
N ALA A 151 -7.64 -15.00 -7.21
CA ALA A 151 -7.47 -16.42 -7.55
C ALA A 151 -6.17 -17.02 -6.98
N ASN A 152 -6.25 -18.30 -6.60
CA ASN A 152 -5.16 -19.08 -6.01
C ASN A 152 -4.59 -18.48 -4.72
N CYS A 153 -5.41 -17.78 -3.95
CA CYS A 153 -5.05 -17.31 -2.62
C CYS A 153 -5.58 -18.29 -1.55
N PRO A 154 -4.74 -18.77 -0.61
CA PRO A 154 -5.19 -19.72 0.41
C PRO A 154 -5.98 -19.01 1.52
N CYS A 155 -7.07 -19.65 1.95
CA CYS A 155 -7.79 -19.29 3.16
C CYS A 155 -6.89 -19.33 4.41
N GLY A 156 -7.30 -18.62 5.45
CA GLY A 156 -6.68 -18.64 6.76
C GLY A 156 -7.03 -19.93 7.51
N ALA A 157 -6.18 -20.30 8.47
CA ALA A 157 -6.49 -21.39 9.39
C ALA A 157 -7.66 -21.00 10.30
N GLU A 158 -8.40 -22.02 10.74
CA GLU A 158 -9.45 -21.85 11.75
C GLU A 158 -8.92 -21.17 13.01
N PRO A 159 -9.63 -20.18 13.56
CA PRO A 159 -9.24 -19.51 14.79
C PRO A 159 -9.50 -20.43 15.98
N ARG A 160 -8.53 -21.31 16.32
CA ARG A 160 -8.62 -22.22 17.47
C ARG A 160 -8.95 -21.51 18.78
N TRP A 161 -8.44 -20.28 18.95
CA TRP A 161 -8.72 -19.42 20.09
C TRP A 161 -10.20 -19.06 20.26
N LEU A 162 -11.01 -19.15 19.20
CA LEU A 162 -12.43 -18.82 19.27
C LEU A 162 -13.21 -19.79 20.15
N ARG A 163 -12.92 -21.10 20.00
CA ARG A 163 -13.57 -22.15 20.80
C ARG A 163 -13.19 -22.03 22.27
N ALA A 164 -11.93 -21.68 22.56
CA ALA A 164 -11.47 -21.42 23.92
C ALA A 164 -12.10 -20.15 24.53
N ARG A 165 -12.38 -19.13 23.71
CA ARG A 165 -12.96 -17.86 24.16
C ARG A 165 -14.45 -17.99 24.51
N TRP A 166 -15.19 -18.84 23.81
CA TRP A 166 -16.63 -19.04 24.00
C TRP A 166 -16.96 -20.54 24.02
N PRO A 167 -16.60 -21.26 25.11
CA PRO A 167 -16.79 -22.70 25.20
C PRO A 167 -18.27 -23.10 25.21
N GLU A 168 -19.13 -22.27 25.80
CA GLU A 168 -20.57 -22.53 25.94
C GLU A 168 -21.38 -22.28 24.65
N VAL A 169 -20.80 -21.58 23.67
CA VAL A 169 -21.52 -21.18 22.46
C VAL A 169 -21.26 -22.20 21.36
N ARG A 170 -22.32 -22.85 20.88
CA ARG A 170 -22.23 -23.69 19.68
C ARG A 170 -22.16 -22.80 18.43
N PHE A 171 -21.02 -22.84 17.74
CA PHE A 171 -20.85 -22.23 16.43
C PHE A 171 -19.99 -23.13 15.53
N SER A 172 -20.21 -23.07 14.22
CA SER A 172 -19.33 -23.71 13.23
C SER A 172 -18.25 -22.72 12.77
N LEU A 173 -17.06 -23.25 12.47
CA LEU A 173 -15.93 -22.49 11.91
C LEU A 173 -15.76 -22.77 10.41
N GLU A 174 -16.84 -23.11 9.73
CA GLU A 174 -16.79 -23.47 8.31
C GLU A 174 -16.50 -22.25 7.42
N GLY A 175 -16.10 -22.50 6.18
CA GLY A 175 -15.83 -21.45 5.19
C GLY A 175 -14.41 -20.88 5.24
N CYS A 176 -14.21 -19.75 4.55
CA CYS A 176 -12.87 -19.19 4.34
C CYS A 176 -12.55 -18.10 5.38
N HIS A 177 -11.63 -18.38 6.29
CA HIS A 177 -11.11 -17.37 7.23
C HIS A 177 -10.12 -16.41 6.55
N THR A 178 -10.03 -15.18 7.04
CA THR A 178 -9.04 -14.23 6.51
C THR A 178 -7.60 -14.66 6.81
N ASN A 179 -6.80 -14.79 5.75
CA ASN A 179 -5.37 -15.12 5.85
C ASN A 179 -4.51 -13.84 5.94
N LEU A 180 -4.44 -13.26 7.15
CA LEU A 180 -3.68 -12.02 7.36
C LEU A 180 -2.20 -12.17 6.95
N ARG A 181 -1.57 -13.32 7.22
CA ARG A 181 -0.17 -13.58 6.84
C ARG A 181 0.03 -13.52 5.33
N MET A 182 -0.95 -13.98 4.55
CA MET A 182 -0.91 -13.89 3.09
C MET A 182 -1.08 -12.44 2.63
N GLY A 183 -2.07 -11.70 3.14
CA GLY A 183 -2.26 -10.28 2.78
C GLY A 183 -1.02 -9.43 3.10
N GLN A 184 -0.43 -9.60 4.28
CA GLN A 184 0.85 -8.95 4.64
C GLN A 184 1.98 -9.34 3.68
N ARG A 185 2.04 -10.59 3.21
CA ARG A 185 3.06 -11.04 2.26
C ARG A 185 2.86 -10.36 0.90
N LEU A 186 1.64 -10.30 0.40
CA LEU A 186 1.31 -9.66 -0.87
C LEU A 186 1.58 -8.15 -0.82
N ALA A 187 1.16 -7.47 0.24
CA ALA A 187 1.45 -6.06 0.47
C ALA A 187 2.96 -5.77 0.44
N ARG A 188 3.77 -6.57 1.16
CA ARG A 188 5.24 -6.44 1.13
C ARG A 188 5.84 -6.67 -0.25
N GLN A 189 5.28 -7.59 -1.05
CA GLN A 189 5.75 -7.86 -2.41
C GLN A 189 5.44 -6.68 -3.34
N PHE A 190 4.21 -6.16 -3.29
CA PHE A 190 3.80 -5.00 -4.07
C PHE A 190 4.64 -3.77 -3.75
N LEU A 191 4.79 -3.45 -2.46
CA LEU A 191 5.57 -2.30 -1.99
C LEU A 191 7.10 -2.48 -2.15
N GLY A 192 7.56 -3.55 -2.82
CA GLY A 192 8.95 -3.71 -3.22
C GLY A 192 9.93 -4.13 -2.11
N PHE A 193 9.42 -4.57 -0.95
CA PHE A 193 10.26 -4.88 0.19
C PHE A 193 10.03 -6.23 0.87
N ALA A 194 9.33 -7.14 0.19
CA ALA A 194 9.27 -8.55 0.54
C ALA A 194 10.67 -9.07 0.82
N GLY A 195 10.79 -9.87 1.88
CA GLY A 195 12.06 -10.43 2.33
C GLY A 195 12.72 -11.19 1.17
N LYS A 196 13.64 -10.53 0.47
CA LYS A 196 14.60 -11.25 -0.36
C LYS A 196 15.39 -12.07 0.65
N ARG A 197 15.31 -13.40 0.57
CA ARG A 197 16.33 -14.27 1.17
C ARG A 197 17.64 -13.61 0.81
N LYS A 198 18.45 -13.22 1.81
CA LYS A 198 19.79 -12.72 1.55
C LYS A 198 20.50 -13.88 0.84
N ARG A 199 20.45 -13.94 -0.51
CA ARG A 199 21.42 -14.72 -1.26
C ARG A 199 22.74 -14.21 -0.72
N ALA A 200 23.51 -15.09 -0.10
CA ALA A 200 24.80 -14.75 0.48
C ALA A 200 25.52 -13.89 -0.57
N ARG A 201 25.54 -12.58 -0.34
CA ARG A 201 26.21 -11.67 -1.25
C ARG A 201 27.66 -12.09 -1.06
N ARG A 202 28.21 -12.82 -2.04
CA ARG A 202 29.67 -13.01 -2.17
C ARG A 202 30.28 -11.67 -1.78
N ARG A 203 31.08 -11.67 -0.72
CA ARG A 203 31.64 -10.48 -0.09
C ARG A 203 32.25 -9.64 -1.21
N ARG A 204 31.52 -8.64 -1.72
CA ARG A 204 32.11 -7.69 -2.65
C ARG A 204 33.19 -6.96 -1.84
N PRO A 205 34.41 -6.81 -2.37
CA PRO A 205 35.47 -6.11 -1.66
C PRO A 205 34.95 -4.76 -1.18
N ARG A 206 35.36 -4.35 0.03
CA ARG A 206 34.99 -3.09 0.68
C ARG A 206 35.60 -1.90 -0.08
N GLY A 207 35.23 -1.73 -1.36
CA GLY A 207 35.58 -0.59 -2.19
C GLY A 207 34.59 0.54 -1.96
N ARG A 208 35.10 1.69 -1.51
CA ARG A 208 34.50 3.02 -1.43
C ARG A 208 33.06 3.06 -0.89
N ARG A 209 32.89 3.51 0.37
CA ARG A 209 31.58 3.91 0.94
C ARG A 209 30.97 4.97 0.00
N THR A 210 30.16 4.54 -0.96
CA THR A 210 29.35 5.45 -1.77
C THR A 210 28.44 6.20 -0.81
N VAL A 211 28.50 7.53 -0.83
CA VAL A 211 27.57 8.42 -0.15
C VAL A 211 26.16 7.82 -0.33
N LYS A 212 25.46 7.56 0.77
CA LYS A 212 24.06 7.12 0.68
C LYS A 212 23.32 8.30 0.05
N THR A 213 22.94 8.18 -1.22
CA THR A 213 22.11 9.19 -1.88
C THR A 213 20.85 9.42 -1.05
N PHE A 214 20.41 10.67 -0.95
CA PHE A 214 19.24 11.09 -0.18
C PHE A 214 18.00 10.21 -0.47
N ASP A 215 17.75 9.88 -1.74
CA ASP A 215 16.67 9.00 -2.17
C ASP A 215 16.72 7.60 -1.54
N ARG A 216 17.93 7.08 -1.31
CA ARG A 216 18.12 5.77 -0.69
C ARG A 216 17.72 5.82 0.79
N PHE A 217 17.91 6.95 1.45
CA PHE A 217 17.43 7.17 2.82
C PHE A 217 15.90 7.26 2.82
N VAL A 218 15.30 8.11 1.98
CA VAL A 218 13.84 8.26 1.88
C VAL A 218 13.15 6.93 1.60
N LYS A 219 13.65 6.14 0.64
CA LYS A 219 13.14 4.79 0.35
C LYS A 219 13.19 3.84 1.56
N LYS A 220 14.18 3.98 2.44
CA LYS A 220 14.27 3.17 3.66
C LYS A 220 13.27 3.61 4.72
N VAL A 221 13.07 4.92 4.87
CA VAL A 221 12.08 5.49 5.79
C VAL A 221 10.67 5.09 5.34
N ASN A 222 10.32 5.28 4.07
CA ASN A 222 8.99 4.90 3.57
C ASN A 222 8.73 3.40 3.74
N ARG A 223 9.74 2.56 3.44
CA ARG A 223 9.69 1.12 3.73
C ARG A 223 9.42 0.84 5.21
N HIS A 224 10.05 1.58 6.12
CA HIS A 224 9.81 1.43 7.55
C HIS A 224 8.35 1.77 7.88
N ASN A 225 7.85 2.91 7.41
CA ASN A 225 6.49 3.37 7.66
C ASN A 225 5.44 2.36 7.18
N TYR A 226 5.57 1.85 5.95
CA TYR A 226 4.72 0.76 5.47
C TYR A 226 4.76 -0.48 6.37
N ARG A 227 5.94 -0.84 6.90
CA ARG A 227 6.07 -2.00 7.80
C ARG A 227 5.35 -1.80 9.11
N VAL A 228 5.38 -0.59 9.67
CA VAL A 228 4.64 -0.24 10.89
C VAL A 228 3.16 -0.50 10.65
N GLY A 229 2.59 0.04 9.57
CA GLY A 229 1.21 -0.21 9.17
C GLY A 229 0.87 -1.68 8.96
N ILE A 230 1.68 -2.39 8.18
CA ILE A 230 1.49 -3.83 7.92
C ILE A 230 1.54 -4.64 9.23
N ARG A 231 2.37 -4.26 10.21
CA ARG A 231 2.42 -4.97 11.51
C ARG A 231 1.18 -4.67 12.36
N ALA A 232 0.72 -3.41 12.35
CA ALA A 232 -0.47 -2.98 13.09
C ALA A 232 -1.75 -3.73 12.67
N THR A 233 -1.79 -4.29 11.45
CA THR A 233 -2.91 -5.15 11.00
C THR A 233 -3.23 -6.35 11.89
N LYS A 234 -2.31 -6.78 12.77
CA LYS A 234 -2.61 -7.81 13.77
C LYS A 234 -3.76 -7.41 14.70
N HIS A 235 -3.93 -6.13 14.97
CA HIS A 235 -4.96 -5.60 15.86
C HIS A 235 -6.32 -5.40 15.15
N SER A 236 -6.40 -5.66 13.85
CA SER A 236 -7.66 -5.67 13.10
C SER A 236 -8.34 -7.05 13.06
N GLU A 237 -7.74 -8.10 13.63
CA GLU A 237 -8.35 -9.41 13.68
C GLU A 237 -9.65 -9.37 14.50
N ALA A 238 -10.73 -9.85 13.89
CA ALA A 238 -12.04 -9.89 14.48
C ALA A 238 -12.78 -11.14 14.04
N VAL A 239 -13.96 -11.36 14.64
CA VAL A 239 -14.83 -12.47 14.31
C VAL A 239 -16.16 -11.91 13.86
N ARG A 240 -16.63 -12.39 12.70
CA ARG A 240 -17.98 -12.11 12.22
C ARG A 240 -18.75 -13.41 12.18
N CYS A 241 -19.89 -13.43 12.85
CA CYS A 241 -20.79 -14.57 12.85
C CYS A 241 -22.04 -14.25 12.04
N LYS A 242 -22.57 -15.25 11.33
CA LYS A 242 -23.89 -15.24 10.72
C LYS A 242 -24.78 -16.20 11.50
N CYS A 243 -25.91 -15.71 11.97
CA CYS A 243 -26.91 -16.52 12.65
C CYS A 243 -27.79 -17.25 11.63
N HIS A 244 -28.13 -18.50 11.96
CA HIS A 244 -29.00 -19.37 11.20
C HIS A 244 -30.09 -19.87 12.17
N GLY A 245 -31.35 -19.55 11.87
CA GLY A 245 -32.50 -19.90 12.70
C GLY A 245 -33.78 -19.31 12.14
N SER A 246 -34.93 -19.90 12.47
CA SER A 246 -36.24 -19.33 12.14
C SER A 246 -36.40 -17.97 12.86
N SER A 247 -37.00 -17.00 12.17
CA SER A 247 -37.30 -15.66 12.69
C SER A 247 -36.11 -14.90 13.31
N ALA A 248 -34.93 -14.98 12.69
CA ALA A 248 -33.68 -14.34 13.16
C ALA A 248 -33.13 -14.83 14.51
N SER A 249 -33.56 -16.02 14.98
CA SER A 249 -32.91 -16.68 16.11
C SER A 249 -31.45 -17.07 15.78
N CYS A 250 -30.56 -17.03 16.78
CA CYS A 250 -29.13 -17.33 16.65
C CYS A 250 -28.73 -18.64 17.35
N THR A 251 -29.63 -19.64 17.31
CA THR A 251 -29.43 -20.97 17.90
C THR A 251 -28.27 -21.70 17.21
N ILE A 252 -28.16 -21.58 15.89
CA ILE A 252 -27.00 -22.02 15.11
C ILE A 252 -26.33 -20.77 14.55
N ARG A 253 -25.00 -20.73 14.54
CA ARG A 253 -24.26 -19.64 13.90
C ARG A 253 -22.96 -20.14 13.29
N THR A 254 -22.58 -19.55 12.17
CA THR A 254 -21.30 -19.80 11.50
C THR A 254 -20.41 -18.59 11.69
N CYS A 255 -19.22 -18.78 12.22
CA CYS A 255 -18.29 -17.70 12.56
C CYS A 255 -17.02 -17.77 11.72
N HIS A 256 -16.63 -16.63 11.13
CA HIS A 256 -15.42 -16.50 10.35
C HIS A 256 -14.47 -15.50 11.00
N LYS A 257 -13.17 -15.72 10.80
CA LYS A 257 -12.16 -14.73 11.17
C LYS A 257 -12.11 -13.70 10.06
N VAL A 258 -12.30 -12.44 10.40
CA VAL A 258 -12.30 -11.31 9.47
C VAL A 258 -11.27 -10.27 9.91
N LEU A 259 -11.02 -9.28 9.06
CA LEU A 259 -10.25 -8.09 9.43
C LEU A 259 -11.14 -6.86 9.36
N HIS A 260 -11.27 -6.14 10.47
CA HIS A 260 -12.03 -4.89 10.52
C HIS A 260 -11.17 -3.68 10.20
N GLN A 261 -11.70 -2.79 9.36
CA GLN A 261 -11.07 -1.51 9.05
C GLN A 261 -10.92 -0.61 10.28
N ARG A 262 -11.78 -0.72 11.30
CA ARG A 262 -11.64 0.03 12.58
C ARG A 262 -10.27 -0.14 13.22
N GLY A 263 -9.61 -1.28 13.02
CA GLY A 263 -8.25 -1.50 13.54
C GLY A 263 -7.23 -0.49 13.00
N ILE A 264 -7.51 0.19 11.88
CA ILE A 264 -6.63 1.25 11.37
C ILE A 264 -6.54 2.43 12.32
N GLN A 265 -7.62 2.74 13.08
CA GLN A 265 -7.72 3.92 13.94
C GLN A 265 -6.63 3.98 15.01
N MET A 266 -6.02 2.84 15.35
CA MET A 266 -4.90 2.83 16.28
C MET A 266 -3.68 3.60 15.75
N ILE A 267 -3.42 3.57 14.44
CA ILE A 267 -2.27 4.25 13.82
C ILE A 267 -2.42 5.78 13.93
N PRO A 268 -3.51 6.41 13.44
CA PRO A 268 -3.69 7.84 13.58
C PRO A 268 -3.97 8.26 15.02
N SER A 269 -4.66 7.45 15.83
CA SER A 269 -4.83 7.78 17.26
C SER A 269 -3.48 7.85 17.98
N ALA A 270 -2.57 6.92 17.68
CA ALA A 270 -1.22 6.94 18.21
C ALA A 270 -0.39 8.11 17.65
N TYR A 271 -0.68 8.58 16.44
CA TYR A 271 -0.08 9.78 15.88
C TYR A 271 -0.60 11.07 16.54
N VAL A 272 -1.92 11.19 16.75
CA VAL A 272 -2.54 12.35 17.41
C VAL A 272 -2.08 12.49 18.86
N ARG A 273 -2.07 11.38 19.63
CA ARG A 273 -1.52 11.38 21.01
C ARG A 273 -0.02 11.71 21.07
N ARG A 274 0.69 11.63 19.94
CA ARG A 274 2.11 11.94 19.81
C ARG A 274 2.42 13.35 19.35
N TYR A 275 1.43 14.19 19.04
CA TYR A 275 1.72 15.59 18.78
C TYR A 275 2.35 16.31 20.01
N GLU A 276 2.45 15.61 21.15
CA GLU A 276 3.14 16.03 22.37
C GLU A 276 4.64 15.60 22.44
N ASP A 277 5.15 14.62 21.66
CA ASP A 277 6.57 14.12 21.72
C ASP A 277 7.15 13.64 20.35
N ASP A 278 8.50 13.60 20.17
CA ASP A 278 9.21 13.38 18.87
C ASP A 278 8.84 12.05 18.14
N PRO A 279 8.42 12.09 16.85
CA PRO A 279 8.07 10.93 16.03
C PRO A 279 9.19 9.88 15.82
N ILE A 280 10.47 10.22 15.97
CA ILE A 280 11.60 9.33 15.75
C ILE A 280 11.79 8.35 16.92
N ASP A 281 11.59 8.81 18.15
CA ASP A 281 11.80 8.01 19.36
C ASP A 281 10.78 6.86 19.48
N PHE A 282 9.56 7.04 18.97
CA PHE A 282 8.59 5.95 18.90
C PHE A 282 8.93 4.87 17.86
N LEU A 283 9.53 5.24 16.73
CA LEU A 283 9.97 4.24 15.73
C LEU A 283 11.14 3.39 16.25
N ILE A 284 11.83 3.86 17.29
CA ILE A 284 12.84 3.14 18.05
C ILE A 284 12.17 2.31 19.15
N ASN A 285 11.26 2.89 19.95
CA ASN A 285 10.58 2.22 21.07
C ASN A 285 9.55 1.15 20.66
N LEU A 286 9.12 1.08 19.39
CA LEU A 286 8.30 -0.02 18.88
C LEU A 286 9.13 -1.27 18.48
N TYR A 287 10.44 -1.23 18.72
CA TYR A 287 11.40 -2.27 18.37
C TYR A 287 12.14 -2.89 19.56
N ASP A 288 11.98 -2.34 20.77
CA ASP A 288 12.22 -3.05 22.03
C ASP A 288 10.92 -3.74 22.48
#